data_AF-A0A9E0UZ56-F1
#
_entry.id   AF-A0A9E0UZ56-F1
#
_cell.length_a   1.000
_cell.length_b   1.000
_cell.length_c   1.000
_cell.angle_alpha   90.00
_cell.angle_beta   90.00
_cell.angle_gamma   90.00
#
_symmetry.space_group_name_H-M   'P 1'
#
loop_
_entity.id
_entity.type
_entity.pdbx_description
1 polymer ?
#
loop_
_entity_poly.entity_id
_entity_poly.type
_entity_poly.pdbx_seq_one_letter_code
_entity_poly.pdbx_strand_id
1 'polypeptide(L)'
;MSVEITLYTKKSTKTGLIKFLSANNFKKARHFIDEMNTPERIGFMWFEYDNYESTTGVEATVIKISEEDRYKYNCSDWILHTRTRASGSFEDKQKQNEIIKTARQQFGGTLYNDWYGTNKYTNLDDYRKFSALEKGISIIANGSLEKLSQIRNCLNDYRNEMSETLANIKPESMRTMLVSIDPSIVLYNSLMPFLVSVIEYFFGQIFANYIKYHESSRRMLAEEKVKIEISDVISILKSEDSLEQIVMKSYNFQNLDSINKAFKKYTSIDINETLSQKKKVSGKIIRVLTNLEAILNARHKFVHELDIDYCLSKEKYLVNVSTVEKAIELTIQRIKKDGLNIEIEH
;
A
#
# COMPACT_ATOMS: atom_id res chain seq x y z
N MET A 1 -3.95 0.44 18.20
CA MET A 1 -3.74 1.56 19.15
C MET A 1 -3.89 2.89 18.43
N SER A 2 -4.30 3.94 19.13
CA SER A 2 -4.47 5.32 18.62
C SER A 2 -3.89 6.34 19.59
N VAL A 3 -3.68 7.56 19.09
CA VAL A 3 -3.38 8.74 19.90
C VAL A 3 -4.58 9.67 19.83
N GLU A 4 -5.12 10.03 20.99
CA GLU A 4 -6.34 10.79 21.13
C GLU A 4 -6.08 12.10 21.88
N ILE A 5 -6.66 13.18 21.36
CA ILE A 5 -6.56 14.49 21.98
C ILE A 5 -7.96 15.06 22.16
N THR A 6 -8.32 15.31 23.41
CA THR A 6 -9.57 15.96 23.79
C THR A 6 -9.29 17.41 24.18
N LEU A 7 -9.96 18.35 23.52
CA LEU A 7 -9.98 19.75 23.87
C LEU A 7 -11.29 20.10 24.57
N TYR A 8 -11.21 20.27 25.90
CA TYR A 8 -12.29 20.79 26.73
C TYR A 8 -12.39 22.30 26.52
N THR A 9 -13.12 22.73 25.49
CA THR A 9 -13.20 24.14 25.08
C THR A 9 -13.87 25.01 26.13
N LYS A 10 -13.49 26.29 26.23
CA LYS A 10 -14.06 27.21 27.23
C LYS A 10 -15.32 27.93 26.75
N LYS A 11 -15.41 28.22 25.44
CA LYS A 11 -16.47 29.08 24.87
C LYS A 11 -16.97 28.60 23.50
N SER A 12 -17.10 27.29 23.30
CA SER A 12 -17.56 26.75 22.01
C SER A 12 -19.07 26.49 21.98
N THR A 13 -19.61 26.36 20.76
CA THR A 13 -20.95 25.83 20.49
C THR A 13 -20.84 24.72 19.46
N LYS A 14 -21.85 23.83 19.40
CA LYS A 14 -21.97 22.81 18.35
C LYS A 14 -21.71 23.37 16.95
N THR A 15 -22.44 24.43 16.58
CA THR A 15 -22.34 25.05 15.26
C THR A 15 -20.96 25.70 15.04
N GLY A 16 -20.37 26.29 16.08
CA GLY A 16 -19.03 26.87 16.01
C GLY A 16 -17.95 25.83 15.68
N LEU A 17 -17.98 24.68 16.37
CA LEU A 17 -17.03 23.59 16.14
C LEU A 17 -17.22 22.94 14.75
N ILE A 18 -18.46 22.73 14.31
CA ILE A 18 -18.76 22.19 12.98
C ILE A 18 -18.23 23.11 11.87
N LYS A 19 -18.48 24.42 11.99
CA LYS A 19 -17.98 25.42 11.02
C LYS A 19 -16.45 25.45 11.02
N PHE A 20 -15.84 25.40 12.20
CA PHE A 20 -14.39 25.35 12.34
C PHE A 20 -13.77 24.15 11.62
N LEU A 21 -14.30 22.94 11.84
CA LEU A 21 -13.81 21.72 11.18
C LEU A 21 -13.98 21.79 9.67
N SER A 22 -15.17 22.23 9.20
CA SER A 22 -15.45 22.37 7.76
C SER A 22 -14.50 23.37 7.08
N ALA A 23 -14.18 24.48 7.75
CA ALA A 23 -13.21 25.47 7.25
C ALA A 23 -11.77 24.94 7.21
N ASN A 24 -11.47 23.85 7.92
CA ASN A 24 -10.17 23.19 7.94
C ASN A 24 -10.15 21.89 7.12
N ASN A 25 -11.05 21.77 6.13
CA ASN A 25 -11.16 20.65 5.19
C ASN A 25 -11.53 19.29 5.83
N PHE A 26 -12.07 19.28 7.05
CA PHE A 26 -12.67 18.08 7.60
C PHE A 26 -14.05 17.86 6.98
N LYS A 27 -14.26 16.67 6.42
CA LYS A 27 -15.54 16.26 5.83
C LYS A 27 -16.36 15.53 6.87
N LYS A 28 -17.66 15.79 6.93
CA LYS A 28 -18.56 15.06 7.83
C LYS A 28 -18.51 13.58 7.50
N ALA A 29 -18.32 12.74 8.51
CA ALA A 29 -18.20 11.30 8.38
C ALA A 29 -19.21 10.60 9.29
N ARG A 30 -19.63 9.40 8.89
CA ARG A 30 -20.42 8.51 9.75
C ARG A 30 -19.52 7.43 10.32
N HIS A 31 -19.71 7.13 11.58
CA HIS A 31 -19.14 5.95 12.20
C HIS A 31 -19.79 4.69 11.58
N PHE A 32 -19.03 3.60 11.47
CA PHE A 32 -19.52 2.35 10.87
C PHE A 32 -20.55 1.62 11.76
N ILE A 33 -20.46 1.81 13.09
CA ILE A 33 -21.49 1.44 14.06
C ILE A 33 -22.52 2.56 14.09
N ASP A 34 -23.76 2.26 13.69
CA ASP A 34 -24.81 3.27 13.53
C ASP A 34 -25.24 3.89 14.86
N GLU A 35 -25.20 3.12 15.95
CA GLU A 35 -25.52 3.57 17.31
C GLU A 35 -24.56 4.67 17.82
N MET A 36 -23.37 4.78 17.22
CA MET A 36 -22.41 5.84 17.54
C MET A 36 -22.70 7.16 16.81
N ASN A 37 -23.60 7.17 15.81
CA ASN A 37 -23.97 8.35 15.02
C ASN A 37 -25.14 9.12 15.67
N THR A 38 -24.90 9.76 16.82
CA THR A 38 -25.96 10.47 17.56
C THR A 38 -25.94 11.99 17.30
N PRO A 39 -27.04 12.72 17.57
CA PRO A 39 -27.04 14.18 17.51
C PRO A 39 -26.04 14.85 18.47
N GLU A 40 -25.58 14.12 19.47
CA GLU A 40 -24.64 14.51 20.52
C GLU A 40 -23.17 14.14 20.18
N ARG A 41 -22.95 13.36 19.12
CA ARG A 41 -21.61 12.96 18.63
C ARG A 41 -21.55 13.05 17.12
N ILE A 42 -20.84 14.05 16.62
CA ILE A 42 -20.82 14.34 15.18
C ILE A 42 -19.40 14.13 14.67
N GLY A 43 -19.24 13.06 13.90
CA GLY A 43 -17.97 12.64 13.32
C GLY A 43 -17.59 13.44 12.07
N PHE A 44 -16.30 13.66 11.94
CA PHE A 44 -15.63 14.26 10.80
C PHE A 44 -14.32 13.52 10.54
N MET A 45 -13.89 13.56 9.29
CA MET A 45 -12.65 12.95 8.84
C MET A 45 -11.88 13.93 7.97
N TRP A 46 -10.58 14.05 8.23
CA TRP A 46 -9.63 14.66 7.32
C TRP A 46 -8.72 13.57 6.76
N PHE A 47 -8.47 13.63 5.45
CA PHE A 47 -7.57 12.73 4.75
C PHE A 47 -6.98 13.49 3.55
N GLU A 48 -5.66 13.44 3.39
CA GLU A 48 -4.94 14.01 2.26
C GLU A 48 -4.45 12.91 1.31
N TYR A 49 -4.90 12.98 0.06
CA TYR A 49 -4.62 11.95 -0.94
C TYR A 49 -3.32 12.22 -1.70
N ASP A 50 -2.91 13.49 -1.76
CA ASP A 50 -1.72 13.87 -2.52
C ASP A 50 -0.44 13.42 -1.81
N ASN A 51 0.55 13.02 -2.62
CA ASN A 51 1.91 12.68 -2.19
C ASN A 51 2.00 11.62 -1.06
N TYR A 52 0.95 10.81 -0.89
CA TYR A 52 0.84 9.86 0.22
C TYR A 52 0.97 10.55 1.59
N GLU A 53 0.53 11.80 1.71
CA GLU A 53 0.64 12.56 2.94
C GLU A 53 -0.11 11.86 4.07
N SER A 54 -1.36 11.47 3.83
CA SER A 54 -2.17 10.76 4.81
C SER A 54 -2.19 9.25 4.57
N THR A 55 -1.96 8.45 5.63
CA THR A 55 -2.11 6.98 5.57
C THR A 55 -3.40 6.54 6.24
N THR A 56 -3.77 7.20 7.33
CA THR A 56 -4.98 6.87 8.10
C THR A 56 -5.90 8.05 8.31
N GLY A 57 -5.42 9.27 8.12
CA GLY A 57 -6.15 10.52 8.35
C GLY A 57 -6.35 10.87 9.80
N VAL A 58 -7.13 11.92 10.03
CA VAL A 58 -7.46 12.44 11.35
C VAL A 58 -8.97 12.42 11.53
N GLU A 59 -9.41 11.67 12.52
CA GLU A 59 -10.80 11.66 12.97
C GLU A 59 -11.01 12.84 13.93
N ALA A 60 -12.12 13.55 13.78
CA ALA A 60 -12.54 14.60 14.70
C ALA A 60 -14.01 14.40 15.07
N THR A 61 -14.33 14.47 16.36
CA THR A 61 -15.70 14.33 16.85
C THR A 61 -16.07 15.55 17.66
N VAL A 62 -17.19 16.18 17.30
CA VAL A 62 -17.83 17.21 18.11
C VAL A 62 -18.76 16.49 19.09
N ILE A 63 -18.45 16.56 20.37
CA ILE A 63 -19.11 15.78 21.43
C ILE A 63 -19.81 16.73 22.41
N LYS A 64 -21.07 16.44 22.74
CA LYS A 64 -21.74 17.05 23.88
C LYS A 64 -21.33 16.32 25.15
N ILE A 65 -20.84 17.07 26.14
CA ILE A 65 -20.30 16.50 27.36
C ILE A 65 -21.35 16.48 28.48
N SER A 66 -21.21 15.52 29.41
CA SER A 66 -22.06 15.41 30.59
C SER A 66 -21.95 16.66 31.48
N GLU A 67 -22.96 16.92 32.32
CA GLU A 67 -22.87 18.02 33.28
C GLU A 67 -21.73 17.80 34.29
N GLU A 68 -21.54 16.56 34.76
CA GLU A 68 -20.47 16.20 35.69
C GLU A 68 -19.08 16.55 35.13
N ASP A 69 -18.78 16.11 33.90
CA ASP A 69 -17.50 16.39 33.27
C ASP A 69 -17.35 17.89 32.97
N ARG A 70 -18.44 18.57 32.63
CA ARG A 70 -18.42 20.01 32.42
C ARG A 70 -17.96 20.77 33.66
N TYR A 71 -18.48 20.39 34.83
CA TYR A 71 -18.05 20.96 36.11
C TYR A 71 -16.61 20.58 36.43
N LYS A 72 -16.25 19.31 36.24
CA LYS A 72 -14.89 18.79 36.49
C LYS A 72 -13.82 19.51 35.67
N TYR A 73 -14.09 19.75 34.39
CA TYR A 73 -13.13 20.35 33.45
C TYR A 73 -13.35 21.85 33.22
N ASN A 74 -14.37 22.45 33.86
CA ASN A 74 -14.77 23.84 33.70
C ASN A 74 -14.83 24.29 32.22
N CYS A 75 -15.65 23.58 31.44
CA CYS A 75 -15.70 23.70 29.98
C CYS A 75 -17.12 23.98 29.45
N SER A 76 -17.26 24.19 28.14
CA SER A 76 -18.55 24.36 27.47
C SER A 76 -19.31 23.04 27.29
N ASP A 77 -20.61 23.15 26.96
CA ASP A 77 -21.49 22.03 26.59
C ASP A 77 -20.89 21.09 25.55
N TRP A 78 -20.15 21.67 24.60
CA TRP A 78 -19.59 20.98 23.46
C TRP A 78 -18.07 21.06 23.53
N ILE A 79 -17.42 19.95 23.18
CA ILE A 79 -15.97 19.81 23.15
C ILE A 79 -15.54 19.23 21.80
N LEU A 80 -14.23 19.29 21.55
CA LEU A 80 -13.62 18.68 20.37
C LEU A 80 -12.75 17.51 20.80
N HIS A 81 -13.03 16.33 20.26
CA HIS A 81 -12.16 15.15 20.37
C HIS A 81 -11.53 14.89 19.01
N THR A 82 -10.26 14.50 18.98
CA THR A 82 -9.57 14.08 17.77
C THR A 82 -8.81 12.79 18.01
N ARG A 83 -8.67 12.00 16.96
CA ARG A 83 -8.00 10.70 17.00
C ARG A 83 -7.20 10.48 15.72
N THR A 84 -6.00 9.95 15.88
CA THR A 84 -5.18 9.45 14.78
C THR A 84 -4.65 8.07 15.14
N ARG A 85 -4.69 7.10 14.21
CA ARG A 85 -4.20 5.73 14.45
C ARG A 85 -2.69 5.72 14.74
N ALA A 86 -2.20 4.74 15.48
CA ALA A 86 -0.75 4.61 15.74
C ALA A 86 0.06 4.46 14.43
N SER A 87 -0.52 3.80 13.42
CA SER A 87 0.01 3.69 12.05
C SER A 87 -0.23 4.92 11.17
N GLY A 88 -0.77 6.00 11.73
CA GLY A 88 -0.95 7.26 11.01
C GLY A 88 0.39 7.89 10.68
N SER A 89 0.46 8.53 9.52
CA SER A 89 1.65 9.22 9.02
C SER A 89 2.09 10.36 9.95
N PHE A 90 3.32 10.83 9.75
CA PHE A 90 3.82 12.05 10.38
C PHE A 90 2.84 13.23 10.15
N GLU A 91 2.34 13.38 8.93
CA GLU A 91 1.44 14.45 8.51
C GLU A 91 0.06 14.31 9.17
N ASP A 92 -0.44 13.09 9.39
CA ASP A 92 -1.66 12.86 10.18
C ASP A 92 -1.48 13.33 11.63
N LYS A 93 -0.32 13.06 12.25
CA LYS A 93 0.00 13.54 13.61
C LYS A 93 0.18 15.05 13.65
N GLN A 94 0.85 15.60 12.65
CA GLN A 94 1.03 17.03 12.50
C GLN A 94 -0.33 17.73 12.36
N LYS A 95 -1.21 17.22 11.50
CA LYS A 95 -2.54 17.78 11.30
C LYS A 95 -3.40 17.71 12.56
N GLN A 96 -3.32 16.61 13.32
CA GLN A 96 -4.00 16.49 14.62
C GLN A 96 -3.52 17.56 15.62
N ASN A 97 -2.21 17.80 15.69
CA ASN A 97 -1.66 18.86 16.53
C ASN A 97 -2.09 20.26 16.06
N GLU A 98 -2.02 20.52 14.76
CA GLU A 98 -2.40 21.80 14.15
C GLU A 98 -3.88 22.14 14.40
N ILE A 99 -4.78 21.16 14.22
CA ILE A 99 -6.22 21.39 14.41
C ILE A 99 -6.54 21.66 15.88
N ILE A 100 -5.95 20.92 16.82
CA ILE A 100 -6.15 21.17 18.26
C ILE A 100 -5.56 22.51 18.67
N LYS A 101 -4.37 22.87 18.18
CA LYS A 101 -3.73 24.15 18.48
C LYS A 101 -4.60 25.32 18.01
N THR A 102 -5.09 25.25 16.78
CA THR A 102 -5.95 26.30 16.18
C THR A 102 -7.30 26.37 16.89
N ALA A 103 -7.91 25.22 17.19
CA ALA A 103 -9.17 25.16 17.97
C ALA A 103 -8.99 25.78 19.36
N ARG A 104 -7.88 25.49 20.04
CA ARG A 104 -7.59 26.03 21.37
C ARG A 104 -7.37 27.54 21.34
N GLN A 105 -6.73 28.07 20.30
CA GLN A 105 -6.59 29.53 20.11
C GLN A 105 -7.96 30.21 19.95
N GLN A 106 -8.88 29.58 19.20
CA GLN A 106 -10.20 30.15 18.94
C GLN A 106 -11.17 30.01 20.13
N PHE A 107 -11.25 28.82 20.72
CA PHE A 107 -12.28 28.47 21.71
C PHE A 107 -11.76 28.41 23.15
N GLY A 108 -10.45 28.56 23.36
CA GLY A 108 -9.80 28.39 24.65
C GLY A 108 -9.92 26.96 25.19
N GLY A 109 -9.56 26.80 26.46
CA GLY A 109 -9.77 25.55 27.20
C GLY A 109 -8.51 24.73 27.47
N THR A 110 -8.73 23.58 28.08
CA THR A 110 -7.70 22.63 28.49
C THR A 110 -7.68 21.46 27.52
N LEU A 111 -6.49 21.08 27.04
CA LEU A 111 -6.35 19.88 26.22
C LEU A 111 -5.84 18.72 27.08
N TYR A 112 -6.25 17.52 26.73
CA TYR A 112 -5.76 16.27 27.29
C TYR A 112 -5.38 15.33 26.15
N ASN A 113 -4.11 14.96 26.10
CA ASN A 113 -3.59 13.94 25.19
C ASN A 113 -3.41 12.64 26.00
N ASP A 114 -3.96 11.53 25.51
CA ASP A 114 -3.96 10.24 26.21
C ASP A 114 -2.56 9.63 26.39
N TRP A 115 -1.61 9.97 25.52
CA TRP A 115 -0.22 9.51 25.59
C TRP A 115 0.73 10.51 26.26
N TYR A 116 0.53 11.82 26.00
CA TYR A 116 1.46 12.87 26.45
C TYR A 116 0.97 13.64 27.69
N GLY A 117 -0.30 13.48 28.04
CA GLY A 117 -0.93 14.08 29.21
C GLY A 117 -1.53 15.48 28.95
N THR A 118 -1.87 16.16 30.04
CA THR A 118 -2.58 17.44 30.03
C THR A 118 -1.74 18.57 29.44
N ASN A 119 -2.32 19.38 28.56
CA ASN A 119 -1.67 20.54 27.94
C ASN A 119 -0.44 20.20 27.09
N LYS A 120 -0.26 18.94 26.70
CA LYS A 120 0.81 18.50 25.80
C LYS A 120 0.27 18.02 24.45
N TYR A 121 0.88 18.51 23.39
CA TYR A 121 0.65 18.02 22.04
C TYR A 121 1.46 16.74 21.81
N THR A 122 1.12 16.00 20.76
CA THR A 122 1.92 14.85 20.31
C THR A 122 3.32 15.33 19.95
N ASN A 123 4.37 14.68 20.48
CA ASN A 123 5.74 15.00 20.08
C ASN A 123 6.01 14.43 18.69
N LEU A 124 6.19 15.30 17.69
CA LEU A 124 6.38 14.87 16.31
C LEU A 124 7.74 14.19 16.09
N ASP A 125 8.73 14.43 16.96
CA ASP A 125 10.05 13.78 16.89
C ASP A 125 9.98 12.27 17.20
N ASP A 126 8.91 11.82 17.84
CA ASP A 126 8.66 10.40 18.09
C ASP A 126 8.22 9.65 16.82
N TYR A 127 7.91 10.39 15.74
CA TYR A 127 7.42 9.87 14.48
C TYR A 127 8.38 10.20 13.35
N ARG A 128 8.74 9.17 12.59
CA ARG A 128 9.62 9.35 11.44
C ARG A 128 8.89 10.06 10.31
N LYS A 129 9.51 11.10 9.78
CA LYS A 129 9.05 11.74 8.55
C LYS A 129 9.67 11.05 7.33
N PHE A 130 8.81 10.62 6.41
CA PHE A 130 9.19 10.03 5.13
C PHE A 130 8.89 10.99 3.98
N SER A 131 9.73 10.97 2.95
CA SER A 131 9.45 11.61 1.67
C SER A 131 8.31 10.90 0.94
N ALA A 132 7.67 11.60 0.00
CA ALA A 132 6.61 11.02 -0.84
C ALA A 132 7.08 9.77 -1.61
N LEU A 133 8.35 9.77 -2.07
CA LEU A 133 8.97 8.62 -2.73
C LEU A 133 9.06 7.41 -1.79
N GLU A 134 9.58 7.62 -0.58
CA GLU A 134 9.73 6.56 0.43
C GLU A 134 8.37 5.95 0.81
N LYS A 135 7.36 6.80 1.01
CA LYS A 135 5.99 6.35 1.31
C LYS A 135 5.39 5.56 0.16
N GLY A 136 5.47 6.10 -1.07
CA GLY A 136 4.93 5.45 -2.26
C GLY A 136 5.54 4.07 -2.48
N ILE A 137 6.88 3.97 -2.40
CA ILE A 137 7.59 2.70 -2.51
C ILE A 137 7.17 1.71 -1.41
N SER A 138 7.04 2.17 -0.17
CA SER A 138 6.61 1.35 0.98
C SER A 138 5.21 0.79 0.75
N ILE A 139 4.25 1.63 0.35
CA ILE A 139 2.86 1.24 0.07
C ILE A 139 2.80 0.20 -1.06
N ILE A 140 3.53 0.43 -2.15
CA ILE A 140 3.55 -0.48 -3.31
C ILE A 140 4.15 -1.83 -2.92
N ALA A 141 5.27 -1.83 -2.19
CA ALA A 141 5.93 -3.06 -1.75
C ALA A 141 5.03 -3.86 -0.80
N ASN A 142 4.46 -3.21 0.22
CA ASN A 142 3.58 -3.87 1.19
C ASN A 142 2.32 -4.41 0.53
N GLY A 143 1.66 -3.63 -0.33
CA GLY A 143 0.49 -4.10 -1.06
C GLY A 143 0.79 -5.31 -1.95
N SER A 144 1.95 -5.32 -2.61
CA SER A 144 2.39 -6.45 -3.45
C SER A 144 2.65 -7.71 -2.60
N LEU A 145 3.36 -7.57 -1.47
CA LEU A 145 3.63 -8.67 -0.55
C LEU A 145 2.36 -9.20 0.11
N GLU A 146 1.43 -8.31 0.48
CA GLU A 146 0.12 -8.69 1.04
C GLU A 146 -0.67 -9.55 0.05
N LYS A 147 -0.68 -9.21 -1.25
CA LYS A 147 -1.35 -10.01 -2.28
C LYS A 147 -0.71 -11.39 -2.46
N LEU A 148 0.62 -11.49 -2.36
CA LEU A 148 1.33 -12.77 -2.38
C LEU A 148 1.05 -13.61 -1.12
N SER A 149 0.97 -12.97 0.04
CA SER A 149 0.58 -13.62 1.29
C SER A 149 -0.87 -14.13 1.25
N GLN A 150 -1.81 -13.34 0.72
CA GLN A 150 -3.20 -13.74 0.54
C GLN A 150 -3.33 -14.99 -0.33
N ILE A 151 -2.66 -15.03 -1.50
CA ILE A 151 -2.74 -16.22 -2.36
C ILE A 151 -2.07 -17.44 -1.71
N ARG A 152 -0.96 -17.25 -1.00
CA ARG A 152 -0.32 -18.32 -0.23
C ARG A 152 -1.27 -18.89 0.82
N ASN A 153 -1.92 -18.03 1.60
CA ASN A 153 -2.84 -18.44 2.66
C ASN A 153 -4.05 -19.19 2.07
N CYS A 154 -4.62 -18.69 0.97
CA CYS A 154 -5.69 -19.39 0.27
C CYS A 154 -5.28 -20.79 -0.19
N LEU A 155 -4.06 -20.94 -0.71
CA LEU A 155 -3.59 -22.22 -1.24
C LEU A 155 -3.13 -23.18 -0.16
N ASN A 156 -2.56 -22.70 0.96
CA ASN A 156 -2.03 -23.56 2.02
C ASN A 156 -3.08 -24.55 2.54
N ASP A 157 -4.30 -24.07 2.77
CA ASP A 157 -5.41 -24.89 3.27
C ASP A 157 -6.24 -25.52 2.15
N TYR A 158 -5.99 -25.15 0.88
CA TYR A 158 -6.66 -25.76 -0.27
C TYR A 158 -6.26 -27.24 -0.39
N ARG A 159 -7.28 -28.09 -0.42
CA ARG A 159 -7.20 -29.54 -0.69
C ARG A 159 -8.12 -29.89 -1.84
N ASN A 160 -7.67 -30.84 -2.64
CA ASN A 160 -8.44 -31.40 -3.74
C ASN A 160 -8.40 -32.92 -3.61
N GLU A 161 -9.56 -33.52 -3.32
CA GLU A 161 -9.72 -34.95 -3.11
C GLU A 161 -9.28 -35.78 -4.32
N MET A 162 -9.46 -35.26 -5.54
CA MET A 162 -8.98 -35.92 -6.75
C MET A 162 -7.46 -35.86 -6.85
N SER A 163 -6.83 -34.73 -6.55
CA SER A 163 -5.36 -34.65 -6.48
C SER A 163 -4.78 -35.64 -5.47
N GLU A 164 -5.41 -35.76 -4.29
CA GLU A 164 -5.01 -36.72 -3.25
C GLU A 164 -5.20 -38.17 -3.71
N THR A 165 -6.32 -38.47 -4.38
CA THR A 165 -6.61 -39.79 -4.93
C THR A 165 -5.59 -40.18 -6.01
N LEU A 166 -5.29 -39.27 -6.94
CA LEU A 166 -4.34 -39.48 -8.03
C LEU A 166 -2.91 -39.68 -7.51
N ALA A 167 -2.51 -38.96 -6.45
CA ALA A 167 -1.19 -39.11 -5.83
C ALA A 167 -0.94 -40.53 -5.29
N ASN A 168 -1.99 -41.23 -4.86
CA ASN A 168 -1.94 -42.57 -4.27
C ASN A 168 -1.93 -43.72 -5.31
N ILE A 169 -2.05 -43.43 -6.61
CA ILE A 169 -2.04 -44.43 -7.69
C ILE A 169 -0.62 -44.97 -7.87
N LYS A 170 -0.45 -46.30 -7.71
CA LYS A 170 0.88 -46.95 -7.63
C LYS A 170 1.56 -47.30 -8.98
N PRO A 171 0.89 -47.37 -10.14
CA PRO A 171 1.61 -47.27 -11.41
C PRO A 171 1.81 -45.79 -11.79
N GLU A 172 3.07 -45.33 -11.80
CA GLU A 172 3.45 -43.97 -12.22
C GLU A 172 2.89 -43.61 -13.61
N SER A 173 2.87 -44.58 -14.52
CA SER A 173 2.32 -44.43 -15.87
C SER A 173 0.82 -44.14 -15.86
N MET A 174 0.07 -44.84 -15.00
CA MET A 174 -1.37 -44.62 -14.83
C MET A 174 -1.65 -43.27 -14.17
N ARG A 175 -0.86 -42.91 -13.15
CA ARG A 175 -0.93 -41.57 -12.54
C ARG A 175 -0.69 -40.47 -13.57
N THR A 176 0.36 -40.59 -14.38
CA THR A 176 0.72 -39.60 -15.41
C THR A 176 -0.38 -39.42 -16.45
N MET A 177 -1.04 -40.50 -16.89
CA MET A 177 -2.19 -40.39 -17.82
C MET A 177 -3.36 -39.61 -17.20
N LEU A 178 -3.59 -39.78 -15.89
CA LEU A 178 -4.72 -39.20 -15.17
C LEU A 178 -4.43 -37.83 -14.55
N VAL A 179 -3.20 -37.32 -14.59
CA VAL A 179 -2.91 -35.95 -14.12
C VAL A 179 -3.70 -34.90 -14.92
N SER A 180 -3.98 -35.19 -16.20
CA SER A 180 -4.75 -34.29 -17.08
C SER A 180 -6.19 -34.04 -16.61
N ILE A 181 -6.77 -34.94 -15.81
CA ILE A 181 -8.12 -34.76 -15.27
C ILE A 181 -8.13 -34.00 -13.94
N ASP A 182 -6.96 -33.74 -13.32
CA ASP A 182 -6.87 -32.99 -12.06
C ASP A 182 -7.18 -31.49 -12.25
N PRO A 183 -8.30 -30.96 -11.72
CA PRO A 183 -8.65 -29.55 -11.88
C PRO A 183 -7.69 -28.62 -11.12
N SER A 184 -6.90 -29.12 -10.16
CA SER A 184 -5.85 -28.34 -9.51
C SER A 184 -4.79 -27.87 -10.51
N ILE A 185 -4.51 -28.66 -11.56
CA ILE A 185 -3.54 -28.28 -12.60
C ILE A 185 -4.01 -27.01 -13.32
N VAL A 186 -5.29 -26.99 -13.72
CA VAL A 186 -5.89 -25.81 -14.37
C VAL A 186 -5.90 -24.63 -13.41
N LEU A 187 -6.23 -24.86 -12.13
CA LEU A 187 -6.20 -23.83 -11.10
C LEU A 187 -4.81 -23.17 -11.00
N TYR A 188 -3.74 -23.92 -10.81
CA TYR A 188 -2.40 -23.33 -10.64
C TYR A 188 -1.90 -22.63 -11.89
N ASN A 189 -2.20 -23.17 -13.08
CA ASN A 189 -1.89 -22.49 -14.34
C ASN A 189 -2.66 -21.17 -14.48
N SER A 190 -3.95 -21.16 -14.10
CA SER A 190 -4.80 -19.95 -14.12
C SER A 190 -4.35 -18.86 -13.14
N LEU A 191 -3.55 -19.23 -12.12
CA LEU A 191 -2.97 -18.29 -11.16
C LEU A 191 -1.62 -17.71 -11.61
N MET A 192 -0.97 -18.26 -12.65
CA MET A 192 0.27 -17.70 -13.19
C MET A 192 0.12 -16.25 -13.70
N PRO A 193 -0.95 -15.88 -14.43
CA PRO A 193 -1.24 -14.49 -14.76
C PRO A 193 -1.29 -13.56 -13.56
N PHE A 194 -1.84 -14.00 -12.43
CA PHE A 194 -1.88 -13.19 -11.21
C PHE A 194 -0.47 -12.87 -10.69
N LEU A 195 0.44 -13.85 -10.66
CA LEU A 195 1.84 -13.60 -10.27
C LEU A 195 2.51 -12.58 -11.18
N VAL A 196 2.29 -12.69 -12.49
CA VAL A 196 2.82 -11.72 -13.46
C VAL A 196 2.23 -10.34 -13.26
N SER A 197 0.93 -10.22 -12.95
CA SER A 197 0.32 -8.93 -12.62
C SER A 197 0.92 -8.30 -11.36
N VAL A 198 1.30 -9.08 -10.35
CA VAL A 198 2.00 -8.57 -9.16
C VAL A 198 3.39 -8.04 -9.52
N ILE A 199 4.15 -8.77 -10.36
CA ILE A 199 5.46 -8.31 -10.87
C ILE A 199 5.30 -7.00 -11.64
N GLU A 200 4.35 -6.94 -12.57
CA GLU A 200 4.07 -5.79 -13.42
C GLU A 200 3.70 -4.57 -12.58
N TYR A 201 2.75 -4.75 -11.66
CA TYR A 201 2.32 -3.71 -10.73
C TYR A 201 3.48 -3.20 -9.89
N PHE A 202 4.24 -4.10 -9.26
CA PHE A 202 5.36 -3.72 -8.40
C PHE A 202 6.40 -2.89 -9.17
N PHE A 203 6.97 -3.43 -10.25
CA PHE A 203 8.02 -2.70 -10.97
C PHE A 203 7.50 -1.45 -11.67
N GLY A 204 6.30 -1.51 -12.26
CA GLY A 204 5.69 -0.37 -12.94
C GLY A 204 5.41 0.80 -11.99
N GLN A 205 4.75 0.53 -10.85
CA GLN A 205 4.39 1.59 -9.92
C GLN A 205 5.60 2.15 -9.17
N ILE A 206 6.62 1.32 -8.87
CA ILE A 206 7.89 1.81 -8.32
C ILE A 206 8.57 2.74 -9.33
N PHE A 207 8.65 2.33 -10.59
CA PHE A 207 9.19 3.17 -11.66
C PHE A 207 8.47 4.51 -11.77
N ALA A 208 7.13 4.49 -11.82
CA ALA A 208 6.29 5.69 -11.87
C ALA A 208 6.53 6.62 -10.67
N ASN A 209 6.70 6.06 -9.47
CA ASN A 209 7.02 6.84 -8.27
C ASN A 209 8.39 7.50 -8.33
N TYR A 210 9.40 6.79 -8.83
CA TYR A 210 10.74 7.35 -9.03
C TYR A 210 10.69 8.55 -9.97
N ILE A 211 10.09 8.41 -11.15
CA ILE A 211 10.03 9.51 -12.11
C ILE A 211 9.16 10.68 -11.61
N LYS A 212 8.21 10.44 -10.69
CA LYS A 212 7.40 11.50 -10.09
C LYS A 212 8.15 12.32 -9.04
N TYR A 213 8.90 11.65 -8.16
CA TYR A 213 9.42 12.28 -6.93
C TYR A 213 10.95 12.35 -6.85
N HIS A 214 11.68 11.46 -7.50
CA HIS A 214 13.13 11.47 -7.46
C HIS A 214 13.71 12.52 -8.40
N GLU A 215 14.55 13.41 -7.88
CA GLU A 215 14.99 14.59 -8.62
C GLU A 215 15.74 14.26 -9.91
N SER A 216 16.68 13.31 -9.88
CA SER A 216 17.43 12.93 -11.10
C SER A 216 16.51 12.28 -12.14
N SER A 217 15.54 11.49 -11.70
CA SER A 217 14.60 10.79 -12.58
C SER A 217 13.66 11.77 -13.27
N ARG A 218 13.22 12.82 -12.56
CA ARG A 218 12.43 13.92 -13.13
C ARG A 218 13.21 14.71 -14.19
N ARG A 219 14.49 14.99 -13.94
CA ARG A 219 15.35 15.67 -14.92
C ARG A 219 15.50 14.83 -16.19
N MET A 220 15.78 13.53 -16.02
CA MET A 220 15.85 12.59 -17.15
C MET A 220 14.53 12.57 -17.95
N LEU A 221 13.38 12.57 -17.28
CA LEU A 221 12.08 12.63 -17.93
C LEU A 221 11.89 13.93 -18.73
N ALA A 222 12.30 15.08 -18.19
CA ALA A 222 12.16 16.38 -18.85
C ALA A 222 13.04 16.52 -20.10
N GLU A 223 14.19 15.83 -20.13
CA GLU A 223 15.10 15.79 -21.27
C GLU A 223 14.68 14.78 -22.34
N GLU A 224 13.72 13.91 -22.03
CA GLU A 224 13.33 12.82 -22.90
C GLU A 224 12.34 13.24 -23.99
N LYS A 225 12.59 12.76 -25.21
CA LYS A 225 11.64 12.87 -26.32
C LYS A 225 10.60 11.77 -26.22
N VAL A 226 9.71 11.87 -25.23
CA VAL A 226 8.56 10.97 -25.11
C VAL A 226 7.55 11.32 -26.19
N LYS A 227 7.14 10.34 -27.00
CA LYS A 227 6.03 10.52 -27.94
C LYS A 227 4.74 10.54 -27.13
N ILE A 228 4.13 11.71 -26.99
CA ILE A 228 2.85 11.91 -26.32
C ILE A 228 1.78 12.13 -27.39
N GLU A 229 0.75 11.30 -27.40
CA GLU A 229 -0.36 11.43 -28.34
C GLU A 229 -1.43 12.40 -27.78
N ILE A 230 -2.29 12.95 -28.64
CA ILE A 230 -3.33 13.89 -28.21
C ILE A 230 -4.27 13.25 -27.18
N SER A 231 -4.54 11.95 -27.30
CA SER A 231 -5.30 11.17 -26.31
C SER A 231 -4.66 11.23 -24.92
N ASP A 232 -3.34 11.12 -24.84
CA ASP A 232 -2.60 11.16 -23.58
C ASP A 232 -2.71 12.55 -22.93
N VAL A 233 -2.62 13.61 -23.74
CA VAL A 233 -2.81 14.99 -23.26
C VAL A 233 -4.22 15.18 -22.70
N ILE A 234 -5.24 14.64 -23.38
CA ILE A 234 -6.64 14.68 -22.91
C ILE A 234 -6.77 13.93 -21.58
N SER A 235 -6.18 12.74 -21.43
CA SER A 235 -6.21 11.97 -20.18
C SER A 235 -5.56 12.73 -19.02
N ILE A 236 -4.45 13.43 -19.26
CA ILE A 236 -3.81 14.29 -18.25
C ILE A 236 -4.73 15.44 -17.84
N LEU A 237 -5.33 16.14 -18.82
CA LEU A 237 -6.22 17.28 -18.54
C LEU A 237 -7.47 16.86 -17.75
N LYS A 238 -7.94 15.64 -17.94
CA LYS A 238 -9.05 15.06 -17.16
C LYS A 238 -8.63 14.47 -15.82
N SER A 239 -7.34 14.48 -15.48
CA SER A 239 -6.77 13.82 -14.30
C SER A 239 -7.06 12.31 -14.25
N GLU A 240 -7.23 11.67 -15.41
CA GLU A 240 -7.41 10.22 -15.55
C GLU A 240 -6.07 9.49 -15.52
N ASP A 241 -5.04 10.09 -16.12
CA ASP A 241 -3.66 9.60 -16.10
C ASP A 241 -2.70 10.72 -15.69
N SER A 242 -1.57 10.36 -15.08
CA SER A 242 -0.45 11.28 -14.89
C SER A 242 0.60 11.08 -15.99
N LEU A 243 1.47 12.07 -16.19
CA LEU A 243 2.60 11.97 -17.12
C LEU A 243 3.44 10.72 -16.82
N GLU A 244 3.65 10.43 -15.54
CA GLU A 244 4.42 9.28 -15.08
C GLU A 244 3.75 7.95 -15.46
N GLN A 245 2.42 7.87 -15.40
CA GLN A 245 1.68 6.69 -15.84
C GLN A 245 1.78 6.49 -17.36
N ILE A 246 1.75 7.57 -18.14
CA ILE A 246 1.93 7.49 -19.61
C ILE A 246 3.33 6.97 -19.96
N VAL A 247 4.36 7.49 -19.29
CA VAL A 247 5.75 7.04 -19.50
C VAL A 247 5.90 5.58 -19.07
N MET A 248 5.33 5.20 -17.93
CA MET A 248 5.30 3.81 -17.47
C MET A 248 4.67 2.89 -18.53
N LYS A 249 3.53 3.27 -19.14
CA LYS A 249 2.86 2.48 -20.19
C LYS A 249 3.71 2.30 -21.46
N SER A 250 4.76 3.09 -21.68
CA SER A 250 5.70 2.91 -22.80
C SER A 250 6.67 1.74 -22.60
N TYR A 251 6.76 1.19 -21.39
CA TYR A 251 7.57 0.02 -21.03
C TYR A 251 6.71 -1.21 -20.79
N ASN A 252 7.24 -2.39 -21.12
CA ASN A 252 6.57 -3.66 -20.87
C ASN A 252 7.08 -4.27 -19.56
N PHE A 253 6.36 -4.04 -18.47
CA PHE A 253 6.71 -4.57 -17.14
C PHE A 253 6.40 -6.08 -16.96
N GLN A 254 6.05 -6.78 -18.04
CA GLN A 254 6.04 -8.26 -18.11
C GLN A 254 7.31 -8.81 -18.78
N ASN A 255 8.30 -7.96 -19.09
CA ASN A 255 9.58 -8.35 -19.68
C ASN A 255 10.75 -7.80 -18.85
N LEU A 256 11.63 -8.68 -18.36
CA LEU A 256 12.72 -8.29 -17.45
C LEU A 256 13.76 -7.38 -18.10
N ASP A 257 14.03 -7.51 -19.40
CA ASP A 257 14.94 -6.59 -20.10
C ASP A 257 14.33 -5.19 -20.22
N SER A 258 13.02 -5.10 -20.45
CA SER A 258 12.29 -3.84 -20.46
C SER A 258 12.29 -3.18 -19.07
N ILE A 259 12.04 -3.97 -18.01
CA ILE A 259 12.15 -3.52 -16.62
C ILE A 259 13.56 -2.98 -16.34
N ASN A 260 14.59 -3.77 -16.65
CA ASN A 260 15.97 -3.38 -16.40
C ASN A 260 16.37 -2.12 -17.17
N LYS A 261 15.94 -1.99 -18.44
CA LYS A 261 16.16 -0.80 -19.25
C LYS A 261 15.52 0.44 -18.64
N ALA A 262 14.27 0.34 -18.16
CA ALA A 262 13.56 1.43 -17.52
C ALA A 262 14.29 1.90 -16.25
N PHE A 263 14.58 0.97 -15.33
CA PHE A 263 15.23 1.27 -14.06
C PHE A 263 16.66 1.79 -14.24
N LYS A 264 17.47 1.17 -15.09
CA LYS A 264 18.83 1.68 -15.36
C LYS A 264 18.82 3.11 -15.87
N LYS A 265 17.89 3.42 -16.77
CA LYS A 265 17.81 4.74 -17.40
C LYS A 265 17.39 5.83 -16.42
N TYR A 266 16.33 5.58 -15.64
CA TYR A 266 15.72 6.64 -14.84
C TYR A 266 16.16 6.64 -13.37
N THR A 267 16.56 5.49 -12.83
CA THR A 267 16.89 5.35 -11.40
C THR A 267 18.34 4.91 -11.18
N SER A 268 19.11 4.63 -12.24
CA SER A 268 20.46 4.08 -12.17
C SER A 268 20.55 2.73 -11.44
N ILE A 269 19.44 2.00 -11.33
CA ILE A 269 19.39 0.68 -10.69
C ILE A 269 19.48 -0.41 -11.76
N ASP A 270 20.46 -1.31 -11.63
CA ASP A 270 20.53 -2.54 -12.42
C ASP A 270 19.68 -3.64 -11.76
N ILE A 271 18.49 -3.86 -12.33
CA ILE A 271 17.55 -4.88 -11.85
C ILE A 271 18.07 -6.28 -12.16
N ASN A 272 18.71 -6.49 -13.30
CA ASN A 272 19.26 -7.80 -13.66
C ASN A 272 20.38 -8.20 -12.69
N GLU A 273 21.27 -7.27 -12.34
CA GLU A 273 22.29 -7.49 -11.32
C GLU A 273 21.66 -7.76 -9.95
N THR A 274 20.68 -6.93 -9.57
CA THR A 274 19.98 -7.04 -8.28
C THR A 274 19.32 -8.41 -8.10
N LEU A 275 18.64 -8.92 -9.13
CA LEU A 275 17.92 -10.19 -9.12
C LEU A 275 18.79 -11.40 -9.47
N SER A 276 20.03 -11.19 -9.93
CA SER A 276 20.99 -12.25 -10.24
C SER A 276 21.52 -12.99 -9.00
N GLN A 277 21.13 -12.55 -7.80
CA GLN A 277 21.54 -13.14 -6.54
C GLN A 277 20.98 -14.56 -6.36
N LYS A 278 21.81 -15.46 -5.81
CA LYS A 278 21.37 -16.76 -5.33
C LYS A 278 20.72 -16.60 -3.95
N LYS A 279 19.49 -17.07 -3.80
CA LYS A 279 18.75 -17.01 -2.53
C LYS A 279 18.12 -18.36 -2.22
N LYS A 280 17.98 -18.66 -0.93
CA LYS A 280 17.22 -19.81 -0.46
C LYS A 280 15.73 -19.46 -0.53
N VAL A 281 14.99 -20.21 -1.34
CA VAL A 281 13.54 -20.08 -1.53
C VAL A 281 12.92 -21.45 -1.31
N SER A 282 12.02 -21.56 -0.33
CA SER A 282 11.36 -22.82 0.06
C SER A 282 12.33 -24.00 0.22
N GLY A 283 13.47 -23.77 0.87
CA GLY A 283 14.49 -24.80 1.12
C GLY A 283 15.53 -25.02 0.01
N LYS A 284 15.31 -24.49 -1.21
CA LYS A 284 16.23 -24.66 -2.36
C LYS A 284 16.98 -23.38 -2.67
N ILE A 285 18.25 -23.49 -3.10
CA ILE A 285 19.01 -22.33 -3.58
C ILE A 285 18.66 -22.11 -5.06
N ILE A 286 18.05 -20.98 -5.36
CA ILE A 286 17.67 -20.59 -6.72
C ILE A 286 18.31 -19.25 -7.11
N ARG A 287 18.44 -19.00 -8.41
CA ARG A 287 18.74 -17.68 -8.95
C ARG A 287 17.41 -16.98 -9.22
N VAL A 288 17.15 -15.86 -8.54
CA VAL A 288 15.83 -15.20 -8.58
C VAL A 288 15.47 -14.76 -9.99
N LEU A 289 16.42 -14.15 -10.71
CA LEU A 289 16.23 -13.71 -12.11
C LEU A 289 15.73 -14.85 -13.02
N THR A 290 16.42 -15.98 -13.01
CA THR A 290 16.08 -17.14 -13.88
C THR A 290 14.69 -17.70 -13.58
N ASN A 291 14.31 -17.75 -12.30
CA ASN A 291 12.97 -18.23 -11.94
C ASN A 291 11.87 -17.22 -12.30
N LEU A 292 12.13 -15.91 -12.22
CA LEU A 292 11.19 -14.91 -12.71
C LEU A 292 11.00 -14.99 -14.23
N GLU A 293 12.07 -15.20 -14.99
CA GLU A 293 11.99 -15.45 -16.44
C GLU A 293 11.09 -16.67 -16.73
N ALA A 294 11.26 -17.75 -15.97
CA ALA A 294 10.41 -18.93 -16.09
C ALA A 294 8.93 -18.64 -15.80
N ILE A 295 8.64 -17.81 -14.77
CA ILE A 295 7.27 -17.38 -14.43
C ILE A 295 6.63 -16.58 -15.57
N LEU A 296 7.37 -15.60 -16.13
CA LEU A 296 6.89 -14.78 -17.25
C LEU A 296 6.64 -15.63 -18.50
N ASN A 297 7.55 -16.54 -18.82
CA ASN A 297 7.41 -17.48 -19.94
C ASN A 297 6.23 -18.43 -19.75
N ALA A 298 6.04 -18.97 -18.55
CA ALA A 298 4.90 -19.84 -18.24
C ALA A 298 3.55 -19.12 -18.42
N ARG A 299 3.45 -17.85 -18.00
CA ARG A 299 2.26 -17.03 -18.29
C ARG A 299 2.08 -16.81 -19.78
N HIS A 300 3.14 -16.54 -20.54
CA HIS A 300 3.05 -16.35 -22.00
C HIS A 300 2.44 -17.58 -22.67
N LYS A 301 3.01 -18.76 -22.39
CA LYS A 301 2.52 -20.06 -22.88
C LYS A 301 1.06 -20.30 -22.52
N PHE A 302 0.70 -20.12 -21.25
CA PHE A 302 -0.68 -20.34 -20.81
C PHE A 302 -1.68 -19.37 -21.47
N VAL A 303 -1.39 -18.08 -21.54
CA VAL A 303 -2.34 -17.07 -22.03
C VAL A 303 -2.43 -17.04 -23.56
N HIS A 304 -1.31 -17.21 -24.28
CA HIS A 304 -1.27 -17.05 -25.73
C HIS A 304 -1.29 -18.37 -26.49
N GLU A 305 -0.77 -19.45 -25.90
CA GLU A 305 -0.69 -20.76 -26.54
C GLU A 305 -1.72 -21.75 -25.95
N LEU A 306 -2.41 -21.38 -24.86
CA LEU A 306 -3.27 -22.27 -24.06
C LEU A 306 -2.54 -23.55 -23.60
N ASP A 307 -1.21 -23.47 -23.47
CA ASP A 307 -0.36 -24.56 -23.04
C ASP A 307 -0.46 -24.72 -21.51
N ILE A 308 -0.90 -25.90 -21.07
CA ILE A 308 -1.10 -26.24 -19.67
C ILE A 308 0.14 -26.97 -19.16
N ASP A 309 0.81 -26.40 -18.16
CA ASP A 309 1.89 -27.10 -17.46
C ASP A 309 1.30 -28.14 -16.50
N TYR A 310 1.20 -29.39 -16.96
CA TYR A 310 0.78 -30.53 -16.15
C TYR A 310 1.77 -30.90 -15.04
N CYS A 311 2.97 -30.32 -15.05
CA CYS A 311 3.94 -30.49 -13.98
C CYS A 311 3.81 -29.44 -12.88
N LEU A 312 2.96 -28.42 -13.02
CA LEU A 312 2.81 -27.33 -12.06
C LEU A 312 1.97 -27.78 -10.85
N SER A 313 2.65 -28.21 -9.77
CA SER A 313 2.01 -28.56 -8.50
C SER A 313 1.80 -27.35 -7.59
N LYS A 314 1.02 -27.53 -6.52
CA LYS A 314 0.86 -26.55 -5.43
C LYS A 314 2.20 -26.05 -4.90
N GLU A 315 3.12 -26.97 -4.63
CA GLU A 315 4.44 -26.66 -4.08
C GLU A 315 5.27 -25.85 -5.08
N LYS A 316 5.21 -26.19 -6.37
CA LYS A 316 5.91 -25.43 -7.42
C LYS A 316 5.33 -24.03 -7.58
N TYR A 317 4.00 -23.90 -7.56
CA TYR A 317 3.35 -22.59 -7.59
C TYR A 317 3.73 -21.76 -6.35
N LEU A 318 3.74 -22.34 -5.15
CA LEU A 318 4.18 -21.65 -3.93
C LEU A 318 5.67 -21.29 -3.96
N VAL A 319 6.52 -22.06 -4.64
CA VAL A 319 7.91 -21.65 -4.93
C VAL A 319 7.95 -20.43 -5.85
N ASN A 320 7.06 -20.34 -6.85
CA ASN A 320 6.94 -19.16 -7.70
C ASN A 320 6.50 -17.93 -6.89
N VAL A 321 5.49 -18.06 -6.04
CA VAL A 321 5.07 -17.00 -5.09
C VAL A 321 6.27 -16.49 -4.28
N SER A 322 6.98 -17.40 -3.60
CA SER A 322 8.15 -17.05 -2.78
C SER A 322 9.32 -16.48 -3.59
N THR A 323 9.41 -16.80 -4.89
CA THR A 323 10.39 -16.19 -5.80
C THR A 323 10.04 -14.72 -6.07
N VAL A 324 8.77 -14.41 -6.32
CA VAL A 324 8.31 -13.03 -6.53
C VAL A 324 8.49 -12.19 -5.27
N GLU A 325 8.16 -12.72 -4.09
CA GLU A 325 8.44 -12.05 -2.82
C GLU A 325 9.93 -11.73 -2.67
N LYS A 326 10.81 -12.70 -2.98
CA LYS A 326 12.25 -12.48 -2.90
C LYS A 326 12.72 -11.40 -3.89
N ALA A 327 12.11 -11.33 -5.07
CA ALA A 327 12.42 -10.29 -6.04
C ALA A 327 12.06 -8.89 -5.51
N ILE A 328 10.89 -8.75 -4.90
CA ILE A 328 10.44 -7.52 -4.23
C ILE A 328 11.43 -7.15 -3.13
N GLU A 329 11.74 -8.08 -2.21
CA GLU A 329 12.67 -7.84 -1.10
C GLU A 329 14.05 -7.39 -1.59
N LEU A 330 14.62 -8.06 -2.60
CA LEU A 330 15.95 -7.72 -3.13
C LEU A 330 15.96 -6.34 -3.79
N THR A 331 14.90 -6.01 -4.52
CA THR A 331 14.75 -4.70 -5.15
C THR A 331 14.65 -3.61 -4.09
N ILE A 332 13.85 -3.82 -3.05
CA ILE A 332 13.75 -2.85 -1.94
C ILE A 332 15.07 -2.76 -1.16
N GLN A 333 15.78 -3.86 -0.92
CA GLN A 333 17.11 -3.82 -0.30
C GLN A 333 18.10 -3.01 -1.13
N ARG A 334 18.06 -3.13 -2.46
CA ARG A 334 18.89 -2.33 -3.36
C ARG A 334 18.52 -0.84 -3.28
N ILE A 335 17.23 -0.51 -3.26
CA ILE A 335 16.72 0.86 -3.12
C ILE A 335 17.16 1.46 -1.77
N LYS A 336 17.08 0.70 -0.67
CA LYS A 336 17.54 1.13 0.65
C LYS A 336 19.02 1.50 0.68
N LYS A 337 19.86 0.84 -0.14
CA LYS A 337 21.29 1.17 -0.26
C LYS A 337 21.54 2.53 -0.90
N ASP A 338 20.57 3.09 -1.63
CA ASP A 338 20.64 4.45 -2.18
C ASP A 338 20.21 5.53 -1.17
N GLY A 339 20.04 5.15 0.11
CA GLY A 339 19.75 6.08 1.20
C GLY A 339 18.26 6.32 1.49
N LEU A 340 17.37 5.65 0.74
CA LEU A 340 15.93 5.74 0.96
C LEU A 340 15.46 4.83 2.10
N ASN A 341 14.59 5.36 2.94
CA ASN A 341 14.03 4.67 4.10
C ASN A 341 12.68 4.08 3.75
N ILE A 342 12.69 2.80 3.42
CA ILE A 342 11.48 2.07 3.02
C ILE A 342 10.99 1.20 4.17
N GLU A 343 9.70 1.31 4.52
CA GLU A 343 9.05 0.45 5.50
C GLU A 343 8.38 -0.73 4.81
N ILE A 344 8.79 -1.95 5.20
CA ILE A 344 8.11 -3.18 4.82
C ILE A 344 7.53 -3.78 6.10
N GLU A 345 6.21 -3.99 6.12
CA GLU A 345 5.55 -4.76 7.17
C GLU A 345 5.85 -6.25 6.95
N HIS A 346 6.34 -6.92 7.99
CA HIS A 346 6.71 -8.34 7.96
C HIS A 346 5.57 -9.24 8.43
#